data_AF-A0A0K1N3D7-F1
#
_entry.id   AF-A0A0K1N3D7-F1
#
_cell.length_a   1.000
_cell.length_b   1.000
_cell.length_c   1.000
_cell.angle_alpha   90.00
_cell.angle_beta   90.00
_cell.angle_gamma   90.00
#
_symmetry.space_group_name_H-M   'P 1'
#
loop_
_entity.id
_entity.type
_entity.pdbx_description
1 polymer ?
#
loop_
_entity_poly.entity_id
_entity_poly.type
_entity_poly.pdbx_seq_one_letter_code
_entity_poly.pdbx_strand_id
1 'polypeptide(L)'
;MDELNLKEDSERARRYKIIGDYLYEKDYLQPKVPDLDDIVPLPPAKLPEWDGKIAFQRWFEGDAPAKPDEALVRRLAWQAGLNDDTGLDEKTGMPKKPTK
;
A
#
# COMPACT_ATOMS: atom_id res chain seq x y z
N MET A 1 -27.86 -26.71 13.85
CA MET A 1 -26.62 -26.01 13.47
C MET A 1 -26.12 -26.73 12.24
N ASP A 2 -26.23 -26.09 11.08
CA ASP A 2 -25.68 -26.66 9.85
C ASP A 2 -24.16 -26.51 9.95
N GLU A 3 -23.49 -27.59 10.37
CA GLU A 3 -22.05 -27.73 10.20
C GLU A 3 -21.80 -27.59 8.70
N LEU A 4 -21.19 -26.46 8.31
CA LEU A 4 -20.68 -26.24 6.96
C LEU A 4 -19.76 -27.43 6.65
N ASN A 5 -20.27 -28.40 5.90
CA ASN A 5 -19.62 -29.66 5.51
C ASN A 5 -18.51 -29.39 4.47
N LEU A 6 -17.65 -28.41 4.78
CA LEU A 6 -16.58 -27.90 3.96
C LEU A 6 -15.38 -28.82 4.17
N LYS A 7 -14.88 -29.36 3.06
CA LYS A 7 -13.61 -30.06 3.04
C LYS A 7 -12.52 -29.12 3.55
N GLU A 8 -11.63 -29.64 4.39
CA GLU A 8 -10.49 -28.88 4.88
C GLU A 8 -9.70 -28.29 3.70
N ASP A 9 -9.53 -26.97 3.70
CA ASP A 9 -8.79 -26.22 2.69
C ASP A 9 -7.49 -25.69 3.30
N SER A 10 -6.54 -26.61 3.49
CA SER A 10 -5.28 -26.34 4.20
C SER A 10 -4.43 -25.28 3.49
N GLU A 11 -4.49 -25.20 2.15
CA GLU A 11 -3.77 -24.18 1.39
C GLU A 11 -4.39 -22.79 1.62
N ARG A 12 -5.72 -22.66 1.61
CA ARG A 12 -6.41 -21.42 1.97
C ARG A 12 -6.05 -20.94 3.37
N ALA A 13 -6.05 -21.85 4.35
CA ALA A 13 -5.64 -21.55 5.71
C ALA A 13 -4.18 -21.08 5.78
N ARG A 14 -3.27 -21.73 5.05
CA ARG A 14 -1.86 -21.31 4.94
C ARG A 14 -1.74 -19.90 4.36
N ARG A 15 -2.49 -19.54 3.32
CA ARG A 15 -2.46 -18.19 2.73
C ARG A 15 -2.94 -17.13 3.72
N TYR A 16 -4.06 -17.38 4.41
CA TYR A 16 -4.53 -16.46 5.47
C TYR A 16 -3.52 -16.28 6.58
N LYS A 17 -2.82 -17.36 6.99
CA LYS A 17 -1.76 -17.26 8.00
C LYS A 17 -0.62 -16.35 7.54
N ILE A 18 -0.11 -16.55 6.32
CA ILE A 18 0.98 -15.73 5.77
C ILE A 18 0.58 -14.26 5.67
N ILE A 19 -0.63 -13.98 5.18
CA ILE A 19 -1.16 -12.61 5.10
C ILE A 19 -1.29 -12.01 6.50
N GLY A 20 -1.88 -12.75 7.44
CA GLY A 20 -2.08 -12.31 8.82
C GLY A 20 -0.77 -12.00 9.54
N ASP A 21 0.24 -12.87 9.42
CA ASP A 21 1.57 -12.67 10.02
C ASP A 21 2.20 -11.36 9.49
N TYR A 22 2.15 -11.11 8.18
CA TYR A 22 2.69 -9.88 7.59
C TYR A 22 1.92 -8.62 8.02
N LEU A 23 0.58 -8.68 8.03
CA LEU A 23 -0.25 -7.56 8.49
C LEU A 23 0.03 -7.23 9.97
N TYR A 24 0.22 -8.25 10.81
CA TYR A 24 0.58 -8.07 12.21
C TYR A 24 1.93 -7.37 12.37
N GLU A 25 2.96 -7.80 11.62
CA GLU A 25 4.28 -7.16 11.64
C GLU A 25 4.25 -5.71 11.13
N LYS A 26 3.35 -5.39 10.20
CA LYS A 26 3.24 -4.08 9.54
C LYS A 26 2.05 -3.24 10.02
N ASP A 27 1.38 -3.61 11.10
CA ASP A 27 0.13 -2.97 11.55
C ASP A 27 0.28 -1.45 11.75
N TYR A 28 1.47 -0.99 12.16
CA TYR A 28 1.81 0.42 12.31
C TYR A 28 1.71 1.25 11.00
N LEU A 29 1.69 0.61 9.84
CA LEU A 29 1.48 1.23 8.52
C LEU A 29 0.01 1.21 8.07
N GLN A 30 -0.89 0.64 8.88
CA GLN A 30 -2.30 0.43 8.55
C GLN A 30 -2.50 -0.24 7.18
N PRO A 31 -1.83 -1.38 6.93
CA PRO A 31 -1.82 -2.04 5.62
C PRO A 31 -3.23 -2.42 5.17
N LYS A 32 -3.45 -2.36 3.86
CA LYS A 32 -4.70 -2.77 3.20
C LYS A 32 -4.43 -3.91 2.23
N VAL A 33 -5.40 -4.80 2.08
CA VAL A 33 -5.31 -5.97 1.19
C VAL A 33 -6.44 -5.89 0.15
N PRO A 34 -6.34 -4.98 -0.84
CA PRO A 34 -7.37 -4.86 -1.88
C PRO A 34 -7.43 -6.09 -2.80
N ASP A 35 -6.35 -6.86 -2.88
CA ASP A 35 -6.18 -8.06 -3.70
C ASP A 35 -6.49 -9.37 -2.94
N LEU A 36 -7.20 -9.30 -1.81
CA LEU A 36 -7.47 -10.48 -0.98
C LEU A 36 -8.28 -11.53 -1.75
N ASP A 37 -9.29 -11.11 -2.50
CA ASP A 37 -10.14 -12.01 -3.29
C ASP A 37 -9.37 -12.61 -4.49
N ASP A 38 -8.37 -11.89 -5.01
CA ASP A 38 -7.50 -12.40 -6.07
C ASP A 38 -6.51 -13.45 -5.54
N ILE A 39 -6.19 -13.43 -4.24
CA ILE A 39 -5.26 -14.38 -3.62
C ILE A 39 -6.01 -15.58 -3.02
N VAL A 40 -7.15 -15.32 -2.38
CA VAL A 40 -7.91 -16.29 -1.56
C VAL A 40 -9.42 -16.20 -1.86
N PRO A 41 -9.87 -16.46 -3.11
CA PRO A 41 -11.26 -16.31 -3.50
C PRO A 41 -12.16 -17.28 -2.76
N LEU A 42 -13.29 -16.84 -2.21
CA LEU A 42 -14.17 -17.68 -1.39
C LEU A 42 -14.58 -19.01 -2.07
N PRO A 43 -14.69 -20.12 -1.32
CA PRO A 43 -15.12 -21.40 -1.89
C PRO A 43 -16.52 -21.28 -2.55
N PRO A 44 -16.78 -22.01 -3.66
CA PRO A 44 -16.04 -23.15 -4.20
C PRO A 44 -14.92 -22.80 -5.19
N ALA A 45 -14.54 -21.52 -5.32
CA ALA A 45 -13.50 -21.11 -6.26
C ALA A 45 -12.16 -21.82 -5.97
N LYS A 46 -11.47 -22.22 -7.04
CA LYS A 46 -10.11 -22.76 -6.94
C LYS A 46 -9.15 -21.65 -6.57
N LEU A 47 -8.14 -21.98 -5.77
CA LEU A 47 -7.09 -21.04 -5.43
C LEU A 47 -6.21 -20.77 -6.65
N PRO A 48 -6.01 -19.50 -7.04
CA PRO A 48 -5.11 -19.15 -8.13
C PRO A 48 -3.66 -19.32 -7.71
N GLU A 49 -2.72 -19.27 -8.66
CA GLU A 49 -1.30 -19.20 -8.33
C GLU A 49 -1.00 -17.92 -7.55
N TRP A 50 -0.13 -18.03 -6.56
CA TRP A 50 0.22 -16.91 -5.69
C TRP A 50 1.70 -16.98 -5.32
N ASP A 51 2.39 -15.86 -5.47
CA ASP A 51 3.81 -15.67 -5.19
C ASP A 51 4.13 -15.47 -3.69
N GLY A 52 3.11 -15.48 -2.82
CA GLY A 52 3.26 -15.28 -1.39
C GLY A 52 3.24 -13.82 -0.93
N LYS A 53 2.97 -12.85 -1.82
CA LYS A 53 2.93 -11.42 -1.47
C LYS A 53 1.57 -10.77 -1.76
N ILE A 54 1.20 -9.81 -0.90
CA ILE A 54 0.03 -8.92 -1.11
C ILE A 54 0.45 -7.64 -1.84
N ALA A 55 -0.50 -6.93 -2.46
CA ALA A 55 -0.24 -5.68 -3.19
C ALA A 55 0.49 -4.63 -2.32
N PHE A 56 0.07 -4.48 -1.07
CA PHE A 56 0.74 -3.57 -0.13
C PHE A 56 2.20 -3.95 0.10
N GLN A 57 2.52 -5.24 0.22
CA GLN A 57 3.90 -5.71 0.39
C GLN A 57 4.75 -5.39 -0.84
N ARG A 58 4.22 -5.59 -2.05
CA ARG A 58 4.93 -5.23 -3.29
C ARG A 58 5.18 -3.73 -3.40
N TRP A 59 4.21 -2.91 -2.98
CA TRP A 59 4.39 -1.46 -2.94
C TRP A 59 5.40 -1.03 -1.88
N PHE A 60 5.39 -1.66 -0.70
CA PHE A 60 6.25 -1.30 0.43
C PHE A 60 7.71 -1.78 0.25
N GLU A 61 7.90 -2.99 -0.28
CA GLU A 61 9.23 -3.58 -0.52
C GLU A 61 9.77 -3.32 -1.93
N GLY A 62 8.94 -2.79 -2.83
CA GLY A 62 9.30 -2.53 -4.21
C GLY A 62 10.21 -1.33 -4.38
N ASP A 63 10.62 -1.11 -5.63
CA ASP A 63 11.43 0.05 -5.98
C ASP A 63 10.67 1.36 -5.70
N ALA A 64 11.42 2.39 -5.33
CA ALA A 64 10.86 3.72 -5.17
C ALA A 64 10.18 4.15 -6.49
N PRO A 65 9.01 4.81 -6.42
CA PRO A 65 8.34 5.30 -7.62
C PRO A 65 9.28 6.22 -8.39
N ALA A 66 9.16 6.21 -9.72
CA ALA A 66 9.94 7.10 -10.57
C ALA A 66 9.79 8.55 -10.09
N LYS A 67 10.91 9.27 -10.02
CA LYS A 67 10.87 10.68 -9.67
C LYS A 67 9.95 11.42 -10.66
N PRO A 68 9.07 12.30 -10.17
CA PRO A 68 8.24 13.11 -11.05
C PRO A 68 9.12 14.02 -11.90
N ASP A 69 8.57 14.49 -13.03
CA ASP A 69 9.23 15.46 -13.91
C ASP A 69 9.54 16.76 -13.16
N GLU A 70 10.75 17.30 -13.33
CA GLU A 70 11.19 18.50 -12.64
C GLU A 70 10.28 19.70 -12.95
N ALA A 71 9.80 19.82 -14.19
CA ALA A 71 8.90 20.91 -14.57
C ALA A 71 7.57 20.86 -13.80
N LEU A 72 7.06 19.65 -13.53
CA LEU A 72 5.86 19.47 -12.70
C LEU A 72 6.13 19.86 -11.25
N VAL A 73 7.27 19.46 -10.69
CA VAL A 73 7.67 19.84 -9.32
C VAL A 73 7.77 21.36 -9.18
N ARG A 74 8.46 22.04 -10.11
CA ARG A 74 8.58 23.50 -10.12
C ARG A 74 7.22 24.20 -10.19
N ARG A 75 6.33 23.73 -11.07
CA ARG A 75 4.97 24.26 -11.19
C ARG A 75 4.18 24.14 -9.90
N LEU A 76 4.24 22.99 -9.23
CA LEU A 76 3.57 22.76 -7.96
C LEU A 76 4.17 23.61 -6.84
N ALA A 77 5.49 23.79 -6.81
CA ALA A 77 6.17 24.66 -5.86
C ALA A 77 5.68 26.12 -5.99
N TRP A 78 5.68 26.68 -7.20
CA TRP A 78 5.18 28.03 -7.44
C TRP A 78 3.69 28.19 -7.11
N GLN A 79 2.86 27.21 -7.48
CA GLN A 79 1.43 27.22 -7.12
C GLN A 79 1.23 27.19 -5.59
N ALA A 80 2.10 26.48 -4.88
CA ALA A 80 2.14 26.47 -3.42
C ALA A 80 2.85 27.70 -2.82
N GLY A 81 3.38 28.63 -3.63
CA GLY A 81 4.16 29.81 -3.21
C GLY A 81 5.47 29.44 -2.52
N LEU A 82 6.13 28.38 -2.99
CA LEU A 82 7.40 27.85 -2.51
C LEU A 82 8.49 28.08 -3.54
N ASN A 83 9.70 28.33 -3.06
CA ASN A 83 10.91 28.29 -3.88
C ASN A 83 11.18 26.85 -4.32
N ASP A 84 11.46 26.67 -5.60
CA ASP A 84 11.60 25.37 -6.24
C ASP A 84 12.89 24.62 -5.89
N ASP A 85 13.97 25.33 -5.59
CA ASP A 85 15.24 24.73 -5.20
C ASP A 85 15.29 24.37 -3.71
N THR A 86 14.65 25.15 -2.85
CA THR A 86 14.79 25.07 -1.38
C THR A 86 13.54 24.60 -0.65
N GLY A 87 12.36 24.67 -1.27
CA GLY A 87 11.07 24.34 -0.65
C GLY A 87 10.61 25.33 0.44
N LEU A 88 11.29 26.47 0.60
CA LEU A 88 10.92 27.53 1.55
C LEU A 88 9.86 28.46 0.95
N ASP A 89 9.16 29.21 1.80
CA ASP A 89 8.25 30.25 1.32
C ASP A 89 8.99 31.26 0.44
N GLU A 90 8.46 31.51 -0.76
CA GLU A 90 9.10 32.33 -1.77
C GLU A 90 9.32 33.79 -1.32
N LYS A 91 8.49 34.30 -0.41
CA LYS A 91 8.52 35.70 0.03
C LYS A 91 9.41 35.92 1.25
N THR A 92 9.40 34.97 2.18
CA THR A 92 10.04 35.11 3.48
C THR A 92 11.32 34.31 3.61
N GLY A 93 11.57 33.34 2.72
CA GLY A 93 12.70 32.41 2.83
C GLY A 93 12.64 31.56 4.10
N MET A 94 11.46 31.40 4.70
CA MET A 94 11.23 30.63 5.91
C MET A 94 10.29 29.45 5.63
N PRO A 95 10.29 28.40 6.49
CA PRO A 95 9.34 27.31 6.37
C PRO A 95 7.91 27.82 6.46
N LYS A 96 7.04 27.41 5.53
CA LYS A 96 5.61 27.70 5.65
C LYS A 96 5.05 27.02 6.89
N LYS A 97 4.30 27.77 7.70
CA LYS A 97 3.55 27.18 8.82
C LYS A 97 2.49 26.23 8.25
N PRO A 98 2.32 25.02 8.81
CA PRO A 98 1.26 24.12 8.39
C PRO A 98 -0.09 24.83 8.59
N THR A 99 -0.86 24.93 7.51
CA THR A 99 -2.24 25.39 7.56
C THR A 99 -3.08 24.17 7.93
N LYS A 100 -3.74 24.25 9.10
CA LYS A 100 -4.57 23.19 9.65
C LYS A 100 -5.99 23.27 9.09
#